data_AF-A0A5M3PJS7-F1
#
_entry.id   AF-A0A5M3PJS7-F1
#
_cell.length_a   1.000
_cell.length_b   1.000
_cell.length_c   1.000
_cell.angle_alpha   90.00
_cell.angle_beta   90.00
_cell.angle_gamma   90.00
#
_symmetry.space_group_name_H-M   'P 1'
#
loop_
_entity.id
_entity.type
_entity.pdbx_description
1 polymer ?
#
loop_
_entity_poly.entity_id
_entity_poly.type
_entity_poly.pdbx_seq_one_letter_code
_entity_poly.pdbx_strand_id
1 'polypeptide(L)'
;MYAEIGPPGAAIEKIGFKGFKRGGAQVSPMHANFIVNTGNAKAKDVLEIIVEIQSAVERNTGYKMEVEACYVSHEGKVMPADCVF
;
A
#
# COMPACT_ATOMS: atom_id res chain seq x y z
N MET A 1 -12.97 -11.88 -1.08
CA MET A 1 -11.53 -11.50 -1.13
C MET A 1 -10.60 -12.66 -0.78
N TYR A 2 -10.40 -13.05 0.49
CA TYR A 2 -9.39 -14.07 0.87
C TYR A 2 -9.54 -15.42 0.14
N ALA A 3 -10.77 -15.91 -0.02
CA ALA A 3 -11.03 -17.18 -0.71
C ALA A 3 -10.80 -17.12 -2.24
N GLU A 4 -10.79 -15.93 -2.83
CA GLU A 4 -10.73 -15.74 -4.30
C GLU A 4 -9.37 -15.22 -4.76
N ILE A 5 -8.84 -14.18 -4.09
CA ILE A 5 -7.58 -13.53 -4.49
C ILE A 5 -6.41 -13.86 -3.56
N GLY A 6 -6.71 -14.35 -2.35
CA GLY A 6 -5.73 -14.70 -1.31
C GLY A 6 -5.53 -13.58 -0.27
N PRO A 7 -4.56 -13.76 0.65
CA PRO A 7 -4.18 -12.72 1.61
C PRO A 7 -3.62 -11.48 0.90
N PRO A 8 -3.67 -10.27 1.51
CA PRO A 8 -3.23 -9.03 0.89
C PRO A 8 -1.83 -9.11 0.28
N GLY A 9 -0.86 -9.65 1.03
CA GLY A 9 0.51 -9.83 0.51
C GLY A 9 0.56 -10.68 -0.76
N ALA A 10 -0.23 -11.76 -0.85
CA ALA A 10 -0.28 -12.60 -2.05
C ALA A 10 -0.99 -11.90 -3.21
N ALA A 11 -2.07 -11.16 -2.93
CA ALA A 11 -2.78 -10.37 -3.94
C ALA A 11 -1.87 -9.29 -4.56
N ILE A 12 -1.14 -8.56 -3.72
CA ILE A 12 -0.18 -7.51 -4.12
C ILE A 12 1.01 -8.12 -4.89
N GLU A 13 1.50 -9.28 -4.45
CA GLU A 13 2.58 -9.98 -5.14
C GLU A 13 2.18 -10.45 -6.55
N LYS A 14 0.97 -11.03 -6.70
CA LYS A 14 0.46 -11.50 -8.00
C LYS A 14 0.38 -10.40 -9.05
N ILE A 15 0.13 -9.16 -8.63
CA ILE A 15 0.07 -8.00 -9.54
C ILE A 15 1.44 -7.32 -9.75
N GLY A 16 2.53 -7.91 -9.25
CA GLY A 16 3.91 -7.50 -9.57
C GLY A 16 4.44 -6.31 -8.77
N PHE A 17 3.86 -6.00 -7.61
CA PHE A 17 4.27 -4.81 -6.83
C PHE A 17 5.51 -5.02 -5.95
N LYS A 18 6.05 -6.24 -5.82
CA LYS A 18 7.32 -6.45 -5.08
C LYS A 18 8.44 -5.59 -5.66
N GLY A 19 9.10 -4.81 -4.82
CA GLY A 19 10.16 -3.90 -5.22
C GLY A 19 9.68 -2.59 -5.85
N PHE A 20 8.37 -2.39 -6.02
CA PHE A 20 7.80 -1.12 -6.49
C PHE A 20 8.20 0.03 -5.56
N LYS A 21 8.61 1.17 -6.12
CA LYS A 21 9.25 2.26 -5.38
C LYS A 21 8.65 3.62 -5.74
N ARG A 22 8.42 4.45 -4.72
CA ARG A 22 8.11 5.89 -4.83
C ARG A 22 8.99 6.63 -3.84
N GLY A 23 9.72 7.65 -4.32
CA GLY A 23 10.63 8.43 -3.47
C GLY A 23 11.57 7.54 -2.64
N GLY A 24 11.52 7.69 -1.32
CA GLY A 24 12.29 6.86 -0.38
C GLY A 24 11.57 5.59 0.11
N ALA A 25 10.32 5.33 -0.27
CA ALA A 25 9.55 4.15 0.15
C ALA A 25 9.55 3.06 -0.94
N GLN A 26 9.53 1.79 -0.53
CA GLN A 26 9.50 0.65 -1.44
C GLN A 26 8.63 -0.48 -0.89
N VAL A 27 7.86 -1.16 -1.75
CA VAL A 27 7.23 -2.44 -1.38
C VAL A 27 8.32 -3.49 -1.22
N SER A 28 8.37 -4.14 -0.07
CA SER A 28 9.41 -5.11 0.26
C SER A 28 9.52 -6.21 -0.81
N PRO A 29 10.73 -6.50 -1.33
CA PRO A 29 10.93 -7.58 -2.28
C PRO A 29 10.72 -8.96 -1.62
N MET A 30 10.80 -9.05 -0.30
CA MET A 30 10.62 -10.30 0.43
C MET A 30 9.14 -10.61 0.65
N HIS A 31 8.34 -9.62 1.03
CA HIS A 31 6.93 -9.82 1.39
C HIS A 31 6.10 -8.56 1.06
N ALA A 32 5.21 -8.67 0.06
CA ALA A 32 4.56 -7.51 -0.57
C ALA A 32 3.56 -6.75 0.33
N ASN A 33 3.23 -7.29 1.51
CA ASN A 33 2.42 -6.60 2.51
C ASN A 33 3.20 -5.51 3.29
N PHE A 34 4.52 -5.43 3.13
CA PHE A 34 5.35 -4.44 3.82
C PHE A 34 5.80 -3.36 2.86
N ILE A 35 5.64 -2.11 3.29
CA ILE A 35 6.30 -0.95 2.68
C ILE A 35 7.47 -0.58 3.59
N VAL A 36 8.68 -0.63 3.04
CA VAL A 36 9.93 -0.35 3.75
C VAL A 36 10.44 1.05 3.41
N ASN A 37 10.99 1.72 4.41
CA ASN A 37 11.74 2.95 4.21
C ASN A 37 13.17 2.59 3.76
N THR A 38 13.58 3.07 2.58
CA THR A 38 14.92 2.85 2.02
C THR A 38 15.93 3.92 2.44
N GLY A 39 15.56 4.80 3.38
CA GLY A 39 16.39 5.82 4.00
C GLY A 39 15.60 7.11 4.25
N ASN A 40 15.21 7.79 3.16
CA ASN A 40 14.58 9.11 3.19
C ASN A 40 13.09 9.10 2.76
N ALA A 41 12.34 8.04 3.09
CA ALA A 41 10.91 7.98 2.77
C ALA A 41 10.14 9.11 3.44
N LYS A 42 9.35 9.82 2.65
CA LYS A 42 8.34 10.76 3.16
C LYS A 42 7.02 10.03 3.41
N ALA A 43 6.19 10.55 4.31
CA ALA A 43 4.83 10.03 4.48
C ALA A 43 4.07 9.97 3.14
N LYS A 44 4.21 11.02 2.31
CA LYS A 44 3.65 11.07 0.95
C LYS A 44 4.04 9.86 0.09
N ASP A 45 5.30 9.43 0.15
CA ASP A 45 5.80 8.31 -0.65
C ASP A 45 5.07 7.00 -0.28
N VAL A 46 4.83 6.78 1.01
CA VAL A 46 4.10 5.62 1.52
C VAL A 46 2.63 5.70 1.12
N LEU A 47 1.99 6.86 1.27
CA LEU A 47 0.59 7.06 0.91
C LEU A 47 0.35 6.87 -0.60
N GLU A 48 1.25 7.36 -1.45
CA GLU A 48 1.19 7.14 -2.90
C GLU A 48 1.28 5.64 -3.26
N ILE A 49 2.17 4.88 -2.60
CA ILE A 49 2.25 3.42 -2.80
C ILE A 49 0.94 2.74 -2.39
N ILE A 50 0.34 3.12 -1.26
CA ILE A 50 -0.93 2.55 -0.79
C ILE A 50 -2.04 2.76 -1.83
N VAL A 51 -2.18 3.99 -2.34
CA VAL A 51 -3.19 4.32 -3.36
C VAL A 51 -2.94 3.55 -4.66
N GLU A 52 -1.68 3.44 -5.10
CA GLU A 52 -1.35 2.68 -6.31
C GLU A 52 -1.64 1.19 -6.16
N ILE A 53 -1.30 0.59 -5.02
CA ILE A 53 -1.61 -0.81 -4.72
C ILE A 53 -3.12 -1.03 -4.73
N GLN A 54 -3.89 -0.21 -3.99
CA GLN A 54 -5.35 -0.36 -3.91
C GLN A 54 -5.99 -0.26 -5.30
N SER A 55 -5.60 0.77 -6.07
CA SER A 55 -6.08 0.98 -7.45
C SER A 55 -5.69 -0.16 -8.40
N ALA A 56 -4.50 -0.74 -8.23
CA ALA A 56 -4.05 -1.85 -9.06
C ALA A 56 -4.77 -3.16 -8.68
N VAL A 57 -4.95 -3.45 -7.40
CA VAL A 57 -5.72 -4.62 -6.95
C VAL A 57 -7.16 -4.53 -7.45
N GLU A 58 -7.81 -3.37 -7.29
CA GLU A 58 -9.19 -3.17 -7.72
C GLU A 58 -9.32 -3.33 -9.23
N ARG A 59 -8.44 -2.73 -10.04
CA ARG A 59 -8.46 -2.90 -11.50
C ARG A 59 -8.22 -4.34 -11.96
N ASN A 60 -7.36 -5.11 -11.29
CA ASN A 60 -7.01 -6.47 -11.70
C ASN A 60 -7.99 -7.54 -11.17
N THR A 61 -8.70 -7.24 -10.09
CA THR A 61 -9.50 -8.25 -9.38
C THR A 61 -10.96 -7.88 -9.19
N GLY A 62 -11.33 -6.61 -9.38
CA GLY A 62 -12.65 -6.07 -9.06
C GLY A 62 -12.87 -5.83 -7.56
N TYR A 63 -11.91 -6.15 -6.69
CA TYR A 63 -12.02 -5.99 -5.24
C TYR A 63 -11.26 -4.76 -4.76
N LYS A 64 -11.96 -3.86 -4.05
CA LYS A 64 -11.31 -2.79 -3.30
C LYS A 64 -10.72 -3.35 -2.00
N MET A 65 -9.40 -3.29 -1.87
CA MET A 65 -8.69 -3.73 -0.66
C MET A 65 -8.84 -2.69 0.45
N GLU A 66 -9.21 -3.14 1.65
CA GLU A 66 -9.24 -2.29 2.85
C GLU A 66 -7.81 -2.01 3.34
N VAL A 67 -7.58 -0.79 3.82
CA VAL A 67 -6.28 -0.33 4.31
C VAL A 67 -6.30 -0.24 5.83
N GLU A 68 -5.39 -0.97 6.49
CA GLU A 68 -5.27 -0.98 7.95
C GLU A 68 -4.39 0.16 8.49
N ALA A 69 -3.54 0.73 7.64
CA ALA A 69 -2.65 1.82 8.04
C ALA A 69 -3.43 3.11 8.27
N CYS A 70 -3.10 3.81 9.35
CA CYS A 70 -3.63 5.14 9.65
C CYS A 70 -2.57 6.22 9.39
N TYR A 71 -3.02 7.35 8.86
CA TYR A 71 -2.26 8.59 8.79
C TYR A 71 -2.62 9.51 9.94
N VAL A 72 -1.61 10.15 10.53
CA VAL A 72 -1.77 11.15 11.59
C VAL A 72 -1.31 12.50 11.04
N SER A 73 -2.22 13.48 11.00
CA SER A 73 -1.91 14.83 10.51
C SER A 73 -1.05 15.61 11.50
N HIS A 74 -0.51 16.76 11.06
CA HIS A 74 0.21 17.69 11.94
C HIS A 74 -0.65 18.26 13.09
N GLU A 75 -1.98 18.18 12.98
CA GLU A 75 -2.94 18.58 14.01
C GLU A 75 -3.30 17.41 14.95
N GLY A 76 -2.71 16.23 14.76
CA GLY A 76 -3.00 15.03 15.55
C GLY A 76 -4.27 14.29 15.13
N LYS A 77 -4.88 14.64 13.99
CA LYS A 77 -6.07 13.95 13.49
C LYS A 77 -5.68 12.62 12.85
N VAL A 78 -6.31 11.54 13.27
CA VAL A 78 -6.13 10.20 12.72
C VAL A 78 -7.15 9.95 11.60
N MET A 79 -6.70 9.41 10.47
CA MET A 79 -7.57 9.00 9.35
C MET A 79 -6.98 7.78 8.65
N PRO A 80 -7.79 6.99 7.92
CA PRO A 80 -7.28 5.91 7.07
C PRO A 80 -6.26 6.45 6.05
N ALA A 81 -5.18 5.70 5.82
CA ALA A 81 -4.09 6.14 4.94
C ALA A 81 -4.50 6.29 3.46
N ASP A 82 -5.56 5.63 3.02
CA ASP A 82 -6.15 5.80 1.69
C ASP A 82 -7.07 7.02 1.55
N CYS A 83 -7.40 7.70 2.65
CA CYS A 83 -8.30 8.87 2.67
C CYS A 83 -7.58 10.23 2.80
N VAL A 84 -6.26 10.26 2.55
CA VAL A 84 -5.43 11.45 2.78
C VAL A 84 -5.39 12.40 1.55
N PHE A 85 -5.89 11.96 0.39
CA PHE A 85 -5.91 12.72 -0.85
C PHE A 85 -7.33 12.99 -1.35
#